data_AF-A0A1G1BTB7-F1
#
_entry.id   AF-A0A1G1BTB7-F1
#
_cell.length_a   1.000
_cell.length_b   1.000
_cell.length_c   1.000
_cell.angle_alpha   90.00
_cell.angle_beta   90.00
_cell.angle_gamma   90.00
#
_symmetry.space_group_name_H-M   'P 1'
#
loop_
_entity.id
_entity.type
_entity.pdbx_description
1 polymer ?
#
loop_
_entity_poly.entity_id
_entity_poly.type
_entity_poly.pdbx_seq_one_letter_code
_entity_poly.pdbx_strand_id
1 'polypeptide(L)'
;MMKYCGREFTDAELAGIRQLLAEDPMMTRWALSRLVCETLGWRKPDGGLKDMSCRVALLRMQDDGLVLLPPPRRKNGNGKRHVHRTQQADPQPPLSTPVDEFVDLRLELVADKRDSLLWNEYIDRYHYLGYQPLPGAQLRYFAHAEGRILALLGFGAAAWKTAPRDTFIGWTREKRASRLHLVVNNARFLVLPWVTSKNLASKLLGLAARRLPADWHLRYGYRPVILETFIEKQRFSGTCYKAANWLCLGDTQGRGKLDSDRLHALPIKSVWVYPLSHRFRASLTG
;
A
#
# COMPACT_ATOMS: atom_id res chain seq x y z
N MET A 1 5.35 22.94 -19.21
CA MET A 1 4.52 21.80 -18.76
C MET A 1 4.82 21.49 -17.31
N MET A 2 3.79 21.48 -16.47
CA MET A 2 3.92 21.22 -15.03
C MET A 2 3.48 19.80 -14.69
N LYS A 3 4.21 19.11 -13.81
CA LYS A 3 3.99 17.69 -13.54
C LYS A 3 3.43 17.45 -12.14
N TYR A 4 2.19 16.97 -12.07
CA TYR A 4 1.51 16.63 -10.82
C TYR A 4 1.08 15.17 -10.81
N CYS A 5 1.37 14.47 -9.71
CA CYS A 5 1.00 13.05 -9.54
C CYS A 5 1.37 12.14 -10.72
N GLY A 6 2.48 12.44 -11.40
CA GLY A 6 2.99 11.68 -12.54
C GLY A 6 2.37 12.03 -13.90
N ARG A 7 1.37 12.93 -13.95
CA ARG A 7 0.77 13.46 -15.18
C ARG A 7 1.31 14.84 -15.49
N GLU A 8 1.57 15.12 -16.75
CA GLU A 8 1.93 16.45 -17.24
C GLU A 8 0.65 17.21 -17.57
N PHE A 9 0.62 18.48 -17.18
CA PHE A 9 -0.48 19.41 -17.43
C PHE A 9 0.01 20.48 -18.38
N THR A 10 -0.74 20.66 -19.47
CA THR A 10 -0.54 21.76 -20.41
C THR A 10 -1.19 23.04 -19.88
N ASP A 11 -0.79 24.18 -20.43
CA ASP A 11 -1.39 25.46 -20.04
C ASP A 11 -2.87 25.53 -20.42
N ALA A 12 -3.27 24.88 -21.52
CA ALA A 12 -4.67 24.75 -21.94
C ALA A 12 -5.50 23.92 -20.93
N GLU A 13 -4.95 22.82 -20.42
CA GLU A 13 -5.63 22.02 -19.40
C GLU A 13 -5.77 22.77 -18.08
N LEU A 14 -4.75 23.54 -17.68
CA LEU A 14 -4.83 24.40 -16.49
C LEU A 14 -5.85 25.53 -16.67
N ALA A 15 -5.92 26.13 -17.86
CA ALA A 15 -6.95 27.12 -18.19
C ALA A 15 -8.35 26.49 -18.09
N GLY A 16 -8.54 25.27 -18.60
CA GLY A 16 -9.80 24.53 -18.45
C GLY A 16 -10.18 24.27 -16.99
N ILE A 17 -9.21 23.88 -16.14
CA ILE A 17 -9.47 23.71 -14.70
C ILE A 17 -9.91 25.03 -14.05
N ARG A 18 -9.30 26.16 -14.42
CA ARG A 18 -9.69 27.49 -13.92
C ARG A 18 -11.09 27.89 -14.38
N GLN A 19 -11.45 27.55 -15.62
CA GLN A 19 -12.79 27.79 -16.14
C GLN A 19 -13.85 27.00 -15.35
N LEU A 20 -13.60 25.70 -15.10
CA LEU A 20 -14.50 24.87 -14.28
C LEU A 20 -14.72 25.44 -12.86
N LEU A 21 -13.67 26.04 -12.28
CA LEU A 21 -13.75 26.72 -10.99
C LEU A 21 -14.53 28.05 -11.04
N ALA A 22 -14.46 28.77 -12.17
CA ALA A 22 -15.18 30.02 -12.36
C ALA A 22 -16.68 29.81 -12.64
N GLU A 23 -17.04 28.72 -13.32
CA GLU A 23 -18.42 28.37 -13.67
C GLU A 23 -19.26 27.94 -12.45
N ASP A 24 -18.66 27.24 -11.49
CA ASP A 24 -19.32 26.88 -10.23
C ASP A 24 -18.39 27.06 -9.02
N PRO A 25 -18.38 28.26 -8.41
CA PRO A 25 -17.59 28.53 -7.20
C PRO A 25 -18.02 27.70 -5.97
N MET A 26 -19.22 27.12 -5.98
CA MET A 26 -19.72 26.28 -4.90
C MET A 26 -19.32 24.81 -5.08
N MET A 27 -18.74 24.43 -6.21
CA MET A 27 -18.35 23.06 -6.52
C MET A 27 -17.46 22.49 -5.41
N THR A 28 -17.78 21.28 -4.94
CA THR A 28 -16.90 20.63 -3.95
C THR A 28 -15.60 20.20 -4.62
N ARG A 29 -14.49 20.22 -3.88
CA ARG A 29 -13.19 19.68 -4.36
C ARG A 29 -13.31 18.22 -4.85
N TRP A 30 -14.25 17.45 -4.29
CA TRP A 30 -14.55 16.08 -4.74
C TRP A 30 -15.20 16.09 -6.13
N ALA A 31 -16.25 16.88 -6.33
CA ALA A 31 -16.94 17.00 -7.61
C ALA A 31 -15.98 17.52 -8.70
N LEU A 32 -15.22 18.57 -8.39
CA LEU A 32 -14.20 19.13 -9.29
C LEU A 32 -13.21 18.07 -9.75
N SER A 33 -12.66 17.29 -8.82
CA SER A 33 -11.67 16.26 -9.17
C SER A 33 -12.21 15.18 -10.09
N ARG A 34 -13.50 14.86 -9.99
CA ARG A 34 -14.14 13.89 -10.88
C ARG A 34 -14.34 14.49 -12.27
N LEU A 35 -14.86 15.71 -12.32
CA LEU A 35 -15.09 16.43 -13.58
C LEU A 35 -13.78 16.61 -14.35
N VAL A 36 -12.72 17.07 -13.67
CA VAL A 36 -11.37 17.16 -14.27
C VAL A 36 -10.88 15.80 -14.76
N CYS A 37 -11.07 14.72 -14.00
CA CYS A 37 -10.71 13.38 -14.47
C CYS A 37 -11.52 12.93 -15.69
N GLU A 38 -12.80 13.27 -15.76
CA GLU A 38 -13.66 12.96 -16.91
C GLU A 38 -13.22 13.73 -18.15
N THR A 39 -13.08 15.06 -18.05
CA THR A 39 -12.66 15.94 -19.14
C THR A 39 -11.29 15.58 -19.70
N LEU A 40 -10.34 15.25 -18.82
CA LEU A 40 -8.96 14.94 -19.21
C LEU A 40 -8.72 13.45 -19.51
N GLY A 41 -9.77 12.62 -19.46
CA GLY A 41 -9.64 11.16 -19.61
C GLY A 41 -8.72 10.51 -18.58
N TRP A 42 -8.56 11.11 -17.40
CA TRP A 42 -7.57 10.68 -16.40
C TRP A 42 -8.07 9.48 -15.59
N ARG A 43 -7.80 8.29 -16.11
CA ARG A 43 -8.31 7.00 -15.60
C ARG A 43 -7.24 6.10 -15.01
N LYS A 44 -7.68 5.19 -14.15
CA LYS A 44 -6.96 4.04 -13.60
C LYS A 44 -6.96 2.87 -14.60
N PRO A 45 -6.11 1.85 -14.41
CA PRO A 45 -6.14 0.65 -15.26
C PRO A 45 -7.49 -0.08 -15.27
N ASP A 46 -8.26 0.00 -14.19
CA ASP A 46 -9.64 -0.53 -14.10
C ASP A 46 -10.71 0.34 -14.77
N GLY A 47 -10.33 1.42 -15.47
CA GLY A 47 -11.24 2.37 -16.11
C GLY A 47 -11.87 3.40 -15.17
N GLY A 48 -11.76 3.23 -13.86
CA GLY A 48 -12.24 4.20 -12.87
C GLY A 48 -11.45 5.51 -12.90
N LEU A 49 -12.05 6.61 -12.45
CA LEU A 49 -11.38 7.92 -12.40
C LEU A 49 -10.19 7.92 -11.43
N LYS A 50 -9.14 8.68 -11.75
CA LYS A 50 -8.02 8.98 -10.83
C LYS A 50 -8.33 10.16 -9.91
N ASP A 51 -9.55 10.25 -9.42
CA ASP A 51 -10.08 11.39 -8.65
C ASP A 51 -9.24 11.70 -7.39
N MET A 52 -8.76 10.67 -6.67
CA MET A 52 -7.86 10.85 -5.53
C MET A 52 -6.52 11.49 -5.93
N SER A 53 -5.91 11.03 -7.04
CA SER A 53 -4.68 11.63 -7.56
C SER A 53 -4.93 13.04 -8.09
N CYS A 54 -6.09 13.27 -8.72
CA CYS A 54 -6.50 14.58 -9.17
C CYS A 54 -6.68 15.55 -8.00
N ARG A 55 -7.33 15.15 -6.91
CA ARG A 55 -7.42 15.99 -5.70
C ARG A 55 -6.05 16.38 -5.15
N VAL A 56 -5.10 15.44 -5.11
CA VAL A 56 -3.73 15.75 -4.68
C VAL A 56 -3.03 16.69 -5.67
N ALA A 57 -3.23 16.51 -6.97
CA ALA A 57 -2.69 17.40 -7.99
C ALA A 57 -3.27 18.82 -7.86
N LEU A 58 -4.59 18.96 -7.71
CA LEU A 58 -5.28 20.24 -7.52
C LEU A 58 -4.79 20.96 -6.25
N LEU A 59 -4.61 20.24 -5.14
CA LEU A 59 -4.05 20.82 -3.92
C LEU A 59 -2.65 21.37 -4.15
N ARG A 60 -1.78 20.62 -4.83
CA ARG A 60 -0.42 21.09 -5.17
C ARG A 60 -0.42 22.26 -6.14
N MET A 61 -1.31 22.25 -7.13
CA MET A 61 -1.50 23.38 -8.04
C MET A 61 -1.93 24.63 -7.29
N GLN A 62 -2.75 24.49 -6.24
CA GLN A 62 -3.10 25.62 -5.36
C GLN A 62 -1.90 26.08 -4.55
N ASP A 63 -1.12 25.16 -3.97
CA ASP A 63 0.10 25.49 -3.22
C ASP A 63 1.12 26.23 -4.11
N ASP A 64 1.18 25.88 -5.39
CA ASP A 64 2.00 26.53 -6.42
C ASP A 64 1.34 27.82 -7.00
N GLY A 65 0.17 28.24 -6.50
CA GLY A 65 -0.51 29.47 -6.92
C GLY A 65 -1.20 29.41 -8.30
N LEU A 66 -1.35 28.22 -8.89
CA LEU A 66 -1.89 28.06 -10.24
C LEU A 66 -3.42 28.04 -10.30
N VAL A 67 -4.08 27.63 -9.22
CA VAL A 67 -5.55 27.56 -9.10
C VAL A 67 -5.95 27.98 -7.69
N LEU A 68 -7.18 28.48 -7.52
CA LEU A 68 -7.76 28.77 -6.21
C LEU A 68 -8.90 27.79 -5.94
N LEU A 69 -8.72 26.85 -5.02
CA LEU A 69 -9.76 25.87 -4.72
C LEU A 69 -10.74 26.42 -3.69
N PRO A 70 -12.03 26.05 -3.78
CA PRO A 70 -13.02 26.40 -2.77
C PRO A 70 -12.60 25.86 -1.40
N PRO A 71 -12.96 26.52 -0.28
CA PRO A 71 -12.57 26.08 1.06
C PRO A 71 -13.10 24.67 1.38
N PRO A 72 -12.37 23.89 2.20
CA PRO A 72 -12.81 22.54 2.55
C PRO A 72 -14.05 22.59 3.45
N ARG A 73 -15.13 21.91 3.04
CA ARG A 73 -16.40 21.86 3.81
C ARG A 73 -16.31 21.01 5.09
N ARG A 74 -15.32 20.11 5.18
CA ARG A 74 -15.08 19.26 6.35
C ARG A 74 -13.58 19.18 6.61
N LYS A 75 -13.19 19.14 7.89
CA LYS A 75 -11.80 18.83 8.28
C LYS A 75 -11.48 17.38 7.87
N ASN A 76 -10.26 17.13 7.42
CA ASN A 76 -9.82 15.76 7.19
C ASN A 76 -9.60 15.03 8.54
N GLY A 77 -9.86 13.73 8.57
CA GLY A 77 -9.56 12.88 9.74
C GLY A 77 -8.12 12.36 9.74
N ASN A 78 -7.31 12.72 8.75
CA ASN A 78 -5.94 12.24 8.60
C ASN A 78 -5.06 12.72 9.76
N GLY A 79 -4.19 11.84 10.25
CA GLY A 79 -3.28 12.13 11.37
C GLY A 79 -3.89 11.92 12.76
N LYS A 80 -5.19 11.63 12.88
CA LYS A 80 -5.76 11.21 14.16
C LYS A 80 -5.27 9.81 14.52
N ARG A 81 -4.81 9.65 15.77
CA ARG A 81 -4.48 8.34 16.34
C ARG A 81 -5.71 7.45 16.30
N HIS A 82 -5.52 6.16 16.00
CA HIS A 82 -6.59 5.19 16.08
C HIS A 82 -6.87 4.90 17.57
N VAL A 83 -8.09 5.21 18.04
CA VAL A 83 -8.47 5.06 19.46
C VAL A 83 -9.56 4.00 19.64
N HIS A 84 -10.01 3.37 18.56
CA HIS A 84 -11.04 2.33 18.67
C HIS A 84 -10.48 1.11 19.41
N ARG A 85 -11.19 0.70 20.46
CA ARG A 85 -10.88 -0.44 21.33
C ARG A 85 -12.16 -1.23 21.60
N THR A 86 -12.15 -2.51 21.26
CA THR A 86 -13.25 -3.47 21.44
C THR A 86 -12.73 -4.75 22.11
N GLN A 87 -13.63 -5.50 22.75
CA GLN A 87 -13.29 -6.78 23.36
C GLN A 87 -12.87 -7.84 22.33
N GLN A 88 -13.28 -7.71 21.06
CA GLN A 88 -12.93 -8.65 20.00
C GLN A 88 -11.41 -8.71 19.77
N ALA A 89 -10.71 -7.59 19.93
CA ALA A 89 -9.27 -7.52 19.77
C ALA A 89 -8.51 -7.56 21.10
N ASP A 90 -9.11 -8.07 22.17
CA ASP A 90 -8.41 -8.31 23.44
C ASP A 90 -7.48 -9.53 23.35
N PRO A 91 -6.42 -9.57 24.17
CA PRO A 91 -5.54 -10.72 24.26
C PRO A 91 -6.33 -12.02 24.51
N GLN A 92 -5.97 -13.06 23.77
CA GLN A 92 -6.56 -14.39 23.93
C GLN A 92 -5.58 -15.32 24.66
N PRO A 93 -6.06 -16.47 25.19
CA PRO A 93 -5.18 -17.50 25.75
C PRO A 93 -4.08 -17.92 24.75
N PRO A 94 -2.87 -18.24 25.23
CA PRO A 94 -1.78 -18.73 24.39
C PRO A 94 -2.20 -19.94 23.55
N LEU A 95 -1.84 -19.90 22.27
CA LEU A 95 -2.04 -20.95 21.29
C LEU A 95 -0.68 -21.40 20.78
N SER A 96 -0.26 -22.60 21.15
CA SER A 96 0.99 -23.22 20.74
C SER A 96 0.71 -24.47 19.93
N THR A 97 0.70 -24.33 18.61
CA THR A 97 0.31 -25.42 17.68
C THR A 97 1.18 -25.35 16.43
N PRO A 98 1.84 -26.44 16.01
CA PRO A 98 2.53 -26.51 14.72
C PRO A 98 1.58 -26.19 13.54
N VAL A 99 2.11 -25.56 12.49
CA VAL A 99 1.27 -25.08 11.37
C VAL A 99 0.53 -26.19 10.62
N ASP A 100 1.10 -27.39 10.62
CA ASP A 100 0.60 -28.62 10.01
C ASP A 100 -0.55 -29.27 10.78
N GLU A 101 -0.74 -28.90 12.05
CA GLU A 101 -1.88 -29.35 12.85
C GLU A 101 -3.12 -28.45 12.69
N PHE A 102 -2.95 -27.23 12.19
CA PHE A 102 -4.11 -26.35 11.95
C PHE A 102 -5.01 -26.89 10.85
N VAL A 103 -6.28 -27.07 11.18
CA VAL A 103 -7.32 -27.40 10.19
C VAL A 103 -7.83 -26.11 9.56
N ASP A 104 -8.01 -26.13 8.22
CA ASP A 104 -8.64 -25.03 7.47
C ASP A 104 -7.90 -23.69 7.62
N LEU A 105 -6.56 -23.74 7.61
CA LEU A 105 -5.71 -22.54 7.59
C LEU A 105 -5.90 -21.78 6.27
N ARG A 106 -6.54 -20.61 6.34
CA ARG A 106 -6.87 -19.79 5.16
C ARG A 106 -6.65 -18.31 5.38
N LEU A 107 -6.64 -17.57 4.28
CA LEU A 107 -6.66 -16.11 4.27
C LEU A 107 -8.06 -15.64 3.90
N GLU A 108 -8.64 -14.73 4.67
CA GLU A 108 -9.91 -14.08 4.38
C GLU A 108 -9.67 -12.61 4.06
N LEU A 109 -10.25 -12.14 2.95
CA LEU A 109 -10.08 -10.75 2.52
C LEU A 109 -10.96 -9.84 3.37
N VAL A 110 -10.38 -8.76 3.90
CA VAL A 110 -11.14 -7.70 4.58
C VAL A 110 -12.03 -7.00 3.55
N ALA A 111 -13.33 -7.25 3.65
CA ALA A 111 -14.31 -6.82 2.66
C ALA A 111 -15.13 -5.60 3.10
N ASP A 112 -15.51 -5.54 4.38
CA ASP A 112 -16.45 -4.54 4.88
C ASP A 112 -15.86 -3.57 5.92
N LYS A 113 -16.70 -2.64 6.37
CA LYS A 113 -16.32 -1.60 7.33
C LYS A 113 -16.03 -2.17 8.72
N ARG A 114 -16.78 -3.18 9.17
CA ARG A 114 -16.61 -3.79 10.49
C ARG A 114 -15.26 -4.51 10.55
N ASP A 115 -14.99 -5.35 9.57
CA ASP A 115 -13.72 -6.05 9.42
C ASP A 115 -12.55 -5.08 9.26
N SER A 116 -12.77 -4.00 8.51
CA SER A 116 -11.77 -2.94 8.37
C SER A 116 -11.41 -2.29 9.70
N LEU A 117 -12.39 -2.03 10.57
CA LEU A 117 -12.15 -1.45 11.90
C LEU A 117 -11.44 -2.44 12.81
N LEU A 118 -11.86 -3.70 12.81
CA LEU A 118 -11.24 -4.76 13.60
C LEU A 118 -9.78 -5.01 13.17
N TRP A 119 -9.52 -5.05 11.86
CA TRP A 119 -8.16 -5.21 11.33
C TRP A 119 -7.27 -4.03 11.76
N ASN A 120 -7.78 -2.80 11.65
CA ASN A 120 -7.05 -1.61 12.06
C ASN A 120 -6.74 -1.65 13.56
N GLU A 121 -7.68 -2.10 14.36
CA GLU A 121 -7.52 -2.24 15.80
C GLU A 121 -6.41 -3.24 16.17
N TYR A 122 -6.42 -4.45 15.60
CA TYR A 122 -5.35 -5.43 15.85
C TYR A 122 -3.97 -4.89 15.46
N ILE A 123 -3.86 -4.25 14.30
CA ILE A 123 -2.60 -3.64 13.85
C ILE A 123 -2.17 -2.52 14.80
N ASP A 124 -3.10 -1.69 15.24
CA ASP A 124 -2.82 -0.60 16.17
C ASP A 124 -2.36 -1.09 17.55
N ARG A 125 -2.99 -2.16 18.05
CA ARG A 125 -2.68 -2.75 19.37
C ARG A 125 -1.35 -3.50 19.37
N TYR A 126 -1.09 -4.31 18.33
CA TYR A 126 -0.09 -5.38 18.42
C TYR A 126 1.04 -5.31 17.37
N HIS A 127 0.86 -4.56 16.28
CA HIS A 127 1.97 -4.37 15.34
C HIS A 127 2.92 -3.28 15.88
N TYR A 128 4.23 -3.52 15.86
CA TYR A 128 5.23 -2.60 16.41
C TYR A 128 5.26 -1.19 15.77
N LEU A 129 4.68 -1.03 14.58
CA LEU A 129 4.49 0.26 13.88
C LEU A 129 3.16 0.94 14.17
N GLY A 130 2.26 0.28 14.90
CA GLY A 130 0.86 0.66 15.04
C GLY A 130 0.12 0.78 13.70
N TYR A 131 -1.12 1.29 13.79
CA TYR A 131 -1.93 1.52 12.62
C TYR A 131 -1.60 2.86 11.98
N GLN A 132 -1.32 2.81 10.69
CA GLN A 132 -1.27 3.95 9.79
C GLN A 132 -2.03 3.55 8.52
N PRO A 133 -2.86 4.43 7.94
CA PRO A 133 -3.56 4.14 6.70
C PRO A 133 -2.58 3.73 5.60
N LEU A 134 -2.87 2.61 4.93
CA LEU A 134 -2.05 2.17 3.79
C LEU A 134 -2.33 3.09 2.59
N PRO A 135 -1.29 3.60 1.91
CA PRO A 135 -1.46 4.50 0.78
C PRO A 135 -1.88 3.74 -0.48
N GLY A 136 -2.74 4.38 -1.29
CA GLY A 136 -3.08 3.92 -2.64
C GLY A 136 -3.90 2.63 -2.65
N ALA A 137 -3.70 1.83 -3.71
CA ALA A 137 -4.31 0.51 -3.84
C ALA A 137 -3.82 -0.42 -2.72
N GLN A 138 -4.75 -1.13 -2.08
CA GLN A 138 -4.46 -1.98 -0.94
C GLN A 138 -5.42 -3.17 -0.81
N LEU A 139 -4.89 -4.28 -0.31
CA LEU A 139 -5.66 -5.43 0.17
C LEU A 139 -5.21 -5.77 1.59
N ARG A 140 -6.15 -6.20 2.42
CA ARG A 140 -5.89 -6.62 3.80
C ARG A 140 -6.54 -7.98 4.02
N TYR A 141 -5.88 -8.80 4.81
CA TYR A 141 -6.34 -10.15 5.12
C TYR A 141 -6.28 -10.40 6.62
N PHE A 142 -7.24 -11.20 7.07
CA PHE A 142 -7.09 -12.01 8.26
C PHE A 142 -6.62 -13.40 7.86
N ALA A 143 -5.75 -14.01 8.67
CA ALA A 143 -5.44 -15.42 8.60
C ALA A 143 -6.25 -16.16 9.66
N HIS A 144 -7.04 -17.14 9.25
CA HIS A 144 -7.92 -17.91 10.11
C HIS A 144 -7.53 -19.39 10.12
N ALA A 145 -7.71 -20.04 11.26
CA ALA A 145 -7.83 -21.49 11.39
C ALA A 145 -8.82 -21.78 12.52
N GLU A 146 -9.67 -22.81 12.37
CA GLU A 146 -10.58 -23.27 13.42
C GLU A 146 -11.42 -22.15 14.06
N GLY A 147 -11.89 -21.21 13.24
CA GLY A 147 -12.69 -20.06 13.69
C GLY A 147 -11.92 -18.95 14.42
N ARG A 148 -10.59 -19.08 14.56
CA ARG A 148 -9.74 -18.10 15.26
C ARG A 148 -8.94 -17.26 14.27
N ILE A 149 -8.78 -15.97 14.58
CA ILE A 149 -7.81 -15.11 13.89
C ILE A 149 -6.42 -15.43 14.46
N LEU A 150 -5.48 -15.76 13.59
CA LEU A 150 -4.09 -16.08 13.95
C LEU A 150 -3.12 -14.95 13.61
N ALA A 151 -3.35 -14.30 12.48
CA ALA A 151 -2.45 -13.31 11.93
C ALA A 151 -3.19 -12.33 10.99
N LEU A 152 -2.52 -11.24 10.64
CA LEU A 152 -3.02 -10.18 9.79
C LEU A 152 -1.97 -9.80 8.76
N LEU A 153 -2.40 -9.62 7.51
CA LEU A 153 -1.54 -9.16 6.42
C LEU A 153 -2.14 -7.92 5.78
N GLY A 154 -1.28 -6.94 5.47
CA GLY A 154 -1.63 -5.72 4.75
C GLY A 154 -0.71 -5.54 3.56
N PHE A 155 -1.30 -5.37 2.39
CA PHE A 155 -0.61 -5.14 1.13
C PHE A 155 -1.03 -3.77 0.58
N GLY A 156 -0.07 -2.97 0.14
CA GLY A 156 -0.30 -1.63 -0.35
C GLY A 156 0.59 -1.28 -1.55
N ALA A 157 0.51 -0.03 -2.00
CA ALA A 157 1.35 0.46 -3.08
C ALA A 157 2.85 0.32 -2.74
N ALA A 158 3.67 -0.01 -3.76
CA ALA A 158 5.12 -0.09 -3.63
C ALA A 158 5.78 1.24 -3.20
N ALA A 159 6.94 1.12 -2.57
CA ALA A 159 7.81 2.25 -2.30
C ALA A 159 8.24 2.91 -3.62
N TRP A 160 8.16 4.24 -3.69
CA TRP A 160 8.40 4.97 -4.94
C TRP A 160 9.78 4.71 -5.56
N LYS A 161 10.81 4.64 -4.72
CA LYS A 161 12.19 4.41 -5.14
C LYS A 161 12.88 3.50 -4.13
N THR A 162 13.50 2.44 -4.64
CA THR A 162 14.25 1.49 -3.83
C THR A 162 15.39 0.98 -4.69
N ALA A 163 16.61 1.47 -4.44
CA ALA A 163 17.76 1.15 -5.29
C ALA A 163 18.02 -0.36 -5.42
N PRO A 164 17.99 -1.17 -4.34
CA PRO A 164 18.14 -2.63 -4.46
C PRO A 164 17.16 -3.29 -5.43
N ARG A 165 15.87 -2.95 -5.31
CA ARG A 165 14.81 -3.45 -6.18
C ARG A 165 14.97 -2.95 -7.62
N ASP A 166 15.20 -1.66 -7.79
CA ASP A 166 15.28 -1.04 -9.11
C ASP A 166 16.47 -1.61 -9.90
N THR A 167 17.62 -1.80 -9.24
CA THR A 167 18.79 -2.49 -9.82
C THR A 167 18.49 -3.96 -10.11
N PHE A 168 17.86 -4.68 -9.18
CA PHE A 168 17.49 -6.08 -9.39
C PHE A 168 16.60 -6.24 -10.62
N ILE A 169 15.60 -5.36 -10.83
CA ILE A 169 14.71 -5.43 -11.99
C ILE A 169 15.41 -4.94 -13.27
N GLY A 170 16.37 -4.03 -13.17
CA GLY A 170 16.99 -3.35 -14.32
C GLY A 170 16.21 -2.11 -14.76
N TRP A 171 15.58 -1.42 -13.83
CA TRP A 171 14.71 -0.28 -14.14
C TRP A 171 15.46 1.03 -14.35
N THR A 172 15.12 1.72 -15.45
CA THR A 172 15.32 3.16 -15.58
C THR A 172 14.25 3.94 -14.80
N ARG A 173 14.42 5.26 -14.67
CA ARG A 173 13.45 6.13 -13.98
C ARG A 173 12.08 6.09 -14.67
N GLU A 174 12.07 6.04 -15.99
CA GLU A 174 10.90 6.06 -16.86
C GLU A 174 10.15 4.72 -16.77
N LYS A 175 10.88 3.60 -16.83
CA LYS A 175 10.31 2.26 -16.66
C LYS A 175 9.74 2.07 -15.26
N ARG A 176 10.44 2.50 -14.21
CA ARG A 176 9.88 2.50 -12.85
C ARG A 176 8.59 3.30 -12.79
N ALA A 177 8.58 4.53 -13.28
CA ALA A 177 7.39 5.39 -13.20
C ALA A 177 6.16 4.78 -13.88
N SER A 178 6.34 4.07 -15.00
CA SER A 178 5.25 3.41 -15.73
C SER A 178 4.85 2.04 -15.16
N ARG A 179 5.79 1.29 -14.58
CA ARG A 179 5.58 -0.13 -14.20
C ARG A 179 5.51 -0.38 -12.68
N LEU A 180 5.76 0.64 -11.84
CA LEU A 180 5.75 0.49 -10.38
C LEU A 180 4.42 -0.06 -9.83
N HIS A 181 3.29 0.23 -10.48
CA HIS A 181 1.98 -0.24 -10.05
C HIS A 181 1.86 -1.78 -10.04
N LEU A 182 2.72 -2.49 -10.77
CA LEU A 182 2.79 -3.96 -10.79
C LEU A 182 3.60 -4.56 -9.62
N VAL A 183 4.17 -3.71 -8.76
CA VAL A 183 4.84 -4.11 -7.52
C VAL A 183 3.94 -3.75 -6.35
N VAL A 184 3.79 -4.69 -5.42
CA VAL A 184 2.95 -4.52 -4.23
C VAL A 184 3.78 -4.72 -2.97
N ASN A 185 3.61 -3.83 -2.00
CA ASN A 185 4.35 -3.88 -0.74
C ASN A 185 3.55 -4.62 0.33
N ASN A 186 4.15 -5.63 0.97
CA ASN A 186 3.63 -6.19 2.21
C ASN A 186 3.94 -5.25 3.38
N ALA A 187 3.06 -4.26 3.57
CA ALA A 187 3.26 -3.14 4.49
C ALA A 187 2.97 -3.49 5.96
N ARG A 188 2.17 -4.53 6.22
CA ARG A 188 1.87 -5.04 7.56
C ARG A 188 1.88 -6.56 7.54
N PHE A 189 2.60 -7.15 8.49
CA PHE A 189 2.50 -8.57 8.76
C PHE A 189 2.59 -8.79 10.27
N LEU A 190 1.52 -9.30 10.86
CA LEU A 190 1.38 -9.49 12.29
C LEU A 190 0.91 -10.93 12.54
N VAL A 191 1.73 -11.74 13.20
CA VAL A 191 1.22 -12.92 13.92
C VAL A 191 0.84 -12.45 15.31
N LEU A 192 -0.36 -12.81 15.78
CA LEU A 192 -0.87 -12.28 17.04
C LEU A 192 0.00 -12.73 18.23
N PRO A 193 0.18 -11.91 19.28
CA PRO A 193 1.15 -12.18 20.34
C PRO A 193 0.92 -13.48 21.12
N TRP A 194 -0.32 -13.96 21.17
CA TRP A 194 -0.67 -15.22 21.81
C TRP A 194 -0.50 -16.43 20.89
N VAL A 195 -0.13 -16.26 19.62
CA VAL A 195 0.04 -17.35 18.66
C VAL A 195 1.52 -17.69 18.51
N THR A 196 1.90 -18.87 18.98
CA THR A 196 3.24 -19.45 18.78
C THR A 196 3.10 -20.68 17.88
N SER A 197 3.62 -20.59 16.66
CA SER A 197 3.49 -21.70 15.71
C SER A 197 4.71 -21.79 14.79
N LYS A 198 5.34 -22.96 14.78
CA LYS A 198 6.48 -23.23 13.91
C LYS A 198 6.02 -23.16 12.45
N ASN A 199 6.74 -22.40 11.63
CA ASN A 199 6.51 -22.22 10.18
C ASN A 199 5.19 -21.54 9.77
N LEU A 200 4.34 -21.09 10.71
CA LEU A 200 3.09 -20.40 10.38
C LEU A 200 3.34 -19.16 9.52
N ALA A 201 4.29 -18.31 9.92
CA ALA A 201 4.54 -17.06 9.22
C ALA A 201 4.95 -17.26 7.75
N SER A 202 5.86 -18.19 7.47
CA SER A 202 6.28 -18.49 6.08
C SER A 202 5.17 -19.16 5.28
N LYS A 203 4.37 -20.05 5.90
CA LYS A 203 3.20 -20.66 5.26
C LYS A 203 2.17 -19.61 4.84
N LEU A 204 1.86 -18.66 5.71
CA LEU A 204 0.94 -17.56 5.44
C LEU A 204 1.43 -16.64 4.32
N LEU A 205 2.73 -16.31 4.30
CA LEU A 205 3.33 -15.56 3.19
C LEU A 205 3.18 -16.29 1.85
N GLY A 206 3.38 -17.62 1.85
CA GLY A 206 3.17 -18.45 0.65
C GLY A 206 1.70 -18.49 0.21
N LEU A 207 0.76 -18.59 1.14
CA LEU A 207 -0.68 -18.49 0.85
C LEU A 207 -1.04 -17.14 0.24
N ALA A 208 -0.53 -16.05 0.82
CA ALA A 208 -0.77 -14.70 0.34
C ALA A 208 -0.20 -14.50 -1.08
N ALA A 209 1.01 -14.97 -1.34
CA ALA A 209 1.62 -14.87 -2.67
C ALA A 209 0.81 -15.59 -3.76
N ARG A 210 0.15 -16.71 -3.44
CA ARG A 210 -0.73 -17.42 -4.38
C ARG A 210 -2.07 -16.71 -4.60
N ARG A 211 -2.66 -16.17 -3.53
CA ARG A 211 -4.00 -15.58 -3.56
C ARG A 211 -4.03 -14.14 -4.06
N LEU A 212 -3.08 -13.31 -3.60
CA LEU A 212 -3.06 -11.87 -3.83
C LEU A 212 -3.19 -11.48 -5.31
N PRO A 213 -2.51 -12.11 -6.29
CA PRO A 213 -2.62 -11.68 -7.68
C PRO A 213 -4.05 -11.72 -8.23
N ALA A 214 -4.84 -12.73 -7.82
CA ALA A 214 -6.22 -12.87 -8.26
C ALA A 214 -7.12 -11.83 -7.59
N ASP A 215 -7.03 -11.70 -6.26
CA ASP A 215 -7.82 -10.72 -5.49
C ASP A 215 -7.50 -9.28 -5.93
N TRP A 216 -6.24 -9.00 -6.27
CA TRP A 216 -5.81 -7.69 -6.75
C TRP A 216 -6.38 -7.37 -8.13
N HIS A 217 -6.41 -8.36 -9.02
CA HIS A 217 -7.01 -8.20 -10.34
C HIS A 217 -8.51 -7.99 -10.27
N LEU A 218 -9.20 -8.75 -9.42
CA LEU A 218 -10.64 -8.58 -9.21
C LEU A 218 -10.98 -7.17 -8.71
N ARG A 219 -10.16 -6.59 -7.83
CA ARG A 219 -10.41 -5.26 -7.27
C ARG A 219 -9.92 -4.11 -8.16
N TYR A 220 -8.80 -4.27 -8.85
CA TYR A 220 -8.08 -3.17 -9.51
C TYR A 220 -7.83 -3.37 -11.01
N GLY A 221 -8.31 -4.46 -11.61
CA GLY A 221 -8.21 -4.72 -13.05
C GLY A 221 -6.83 -5.15 -13.55
N TYR A 222 -5.83 -5.33 -12.68
CA TYR A 222 -4.49 -5.76 -13.07
C TYR A 222 -3.85 -6.71 -12.05
N ARG A 223 -2.87 -7.50 -12.50
CA ARG A 223 -2.14 -8.48 -11.67
C ARG A 223 -0.75 -7.93 -11.29
N PRO A 224 -0.42 -7.83 -10.00
CA PRO A 224 0.96 -7.56 -9.60
C PRO A 224 1.86 -8.75 -9.95
N VAL A 225 3.15 -8.47 -10.19
CA VAL A 225 4.14 -9.48 -10.60
C VAL A 225 5.31 -9.61 -9.63
N ILE A 226 5.46 -8.68 -8.69
CA ILE A 226 6.41 -8.75 -7.58
C ILE A 226 5.73 -8.30 -6.28
N LEU A 227 6.03 -8.99 -5.18
CA LEU A 227 5.88 -8.45 -3.83
C LEU A 227 7.20 -7.89 -3.32
N GLU A 228 7.13 -6.84 -2.51
CA GLU A 228 8.27 -6.31 -1.77
C GLU A 228 7.93 -6.15 -0.29
N THR A 229 8.94 -6.18 0.57
CA THR A 229 8.82 -5.79 1.98
C THR A 229 10.12 -5.18 2.49
N PHE A 230 10.06 -4.54 3.66
CA PHE A 230 11.17 -3.85 4.28
C PHE A 230 11.28 -4.24 5.76
N ILE A 231 12.37 -4.92 6.13
CA ILE A 231 12.55 -5.48 7.47
C ILE A 231 13.64 -4.72 8.21
N GLU A 232 13.28 -4.07 9.31
CA GLU A 232 14.19 -3.32 10.16
C GLU A 232 15.21 -4.25 10.83
N LYS A 233 16.48 -4.14 10.43
CA LYS A 233 17.52 -5.13 10.78
C LYS A 233 17.81 -5.21 12.28
N GLN A 234 17.65 -4.11 12.99
CA GLN A 234 17.88 -4.05 14.44
C GLN A 234 16.78 -4.77 15.24
N ARG A 235 15.59 -4.97 14.65
CA ARG A 235 14.46 -5.62 15.31
C ARG A 235 14.25 -7.05 14.85
N PHE A 236 14.49 -7.32 13.56
CA PHE A 236 14.12 -8.59 12.94
C PHE A 236 15.16 -9.05 11.93
N SER A 237 15.38 -10.37 11.89
CA SER A 237 16.27 -11.04 10.94
C SER A 237 15.63 -11.32 9.58
N GLY A 238 14.30 -11.20 9.46
CA GLY A 238 13.56 -11.56 8.23
C GLY A 238 13.45 -13.07 7.99
N THR A 239 13.64 -13.91 9.00
CA THR A 239 13.67 -15.39 8.86
C THR A 239 12.45 -15.96 8.15
N CYS A 240 11.24 -15.47 8.46
CA CYS A 240 10.02 -15.97 7.82
C CYS A 240 9.94 -15.66 6.31
N TYR A 241 10.47 -14.51 5.88
CA TYR A 241 10.55 -14.14 4.48
C TYR A 241 11.58 -15.02 3.75
N LYS A 242 12.75 -15.24 4.35
CA LYS A 242 13.75 -16.18 3.84
C LYS A 242 13.17 -17.59 3.67
N ALA A 243 12.50 -18.11 4.71
CA ALA A 243 11.85 -19.41 4.70
C ALA A 243 10.69 -19.51 3.70
N ALA A 244 10.07 -18.38 3.32
CA ALA A 244 9.07 -18.31 2.26
C ALA A 244 9.68 -18.07 0.86
N ASN A 245 10.99 -18.26 0.69
CA ASN A 245 11.75 -18.08 -0.56
C ASN A 245 11.73 -16.64 -1.11
N TRP A 246 11.62 -15.63 -0.24
CA TRP A 246 11.84 -14.24 -0.65
C TRP A 246 13.35 -14.00 -0.83
N LEU A 247 13.67 -13.19 -1.84
CA LEU A 247 15.03 -12.80 -2.18
C LEU A 247 15.41 -11.53 -1.40
N CYS A 248 16.46 -11.60 -0.59
CA CYS A 248 17.04 -10.41 0.05
C CYS A 248 17.94 -9.69 -0.97
N LEU A 249 17.62 -8.45 -1.32
CA LEU A 249 18.32 -7.67 -2.34
C LEU A 249 19.37 -6.71 -1.76
N GLY A 250 19.56 -6.71 -0.45
CA GLY A 250 20.41 -5.76 0.28
C GLY A 250 19.59 -4.77 1.08
N ASP A 251 20.20 -3.62 1.40
CA ASP A 251 19.68 -2.72 2.43
C ASP A 251 19.25 -1.35 1.90
N THR A 252 18.27 -0.75 2.58
CA THR A 252 17.98 0.67 2.45
C THR A 252 19.09 1.50 3.10
N GLN A 253 19.25 2.74 2.67
CA GLN A 253 20.25 3.65 3.26
C GLN A 253 19.71 4.41 4.49
N GLY A 254 18.64 3.97 5.16
CA GLY A 254 18.09 4.71 6.30
C GLY A 254 17.48 6.08 5.96
N ARG A 255 17.03 6.27 4.71
CA ARG A 255 16.45 7.53 4.24
C ARG A 255 14.94 7.52 4.28
N GLY A 256 14.36 8.62 4.75
CA GLY A 256 12.92 8.88 4.71
C GLY A 256 12.45 9.33 3.32
N LYS A 257 11.12 9.27 3.11
CA LYS A 257 10.49 9.75 1.87
C LYS A 257 10.75 11.24 1.59
N LEU A 258 10.97 12.02 2.64
CA LEU A 258 11.18 13.47 2.61
C LEU A 258 12.63 13.87 2.93
N ASP A 259 13.56 12.89 2.98
CA ASP A 259 14.96 13.17 3.30
C ASP A 259 15.69 13.72 2.06
N SER A 260 15.45 15.02 1.77
CA SER A 260 16.17 15.78 0.74
C SER A 260 17.63 15.98 1.11
N ASP A 261 17.90 16.10 2.40
CA ASP A 261 19.19 16.55 2.95
C ASP A 261 20.15 15.39 3.24
N ARG A 262 19.72 14.15 2.95
CA ARG A 262 20.49 12.90 3.11
C ARG A 262 20.98 12.71 4.55
N LEU A 263 20.12 12.98 5.53
CA LEU A 263 20.46 12.89 6.95
C LEU A 263 20.52 11.43 7.45
N HIS A 264 19.97 10.46 6.70
CA HIS A 264 20.06 9.03 7.02
C HIS A 264 19.49 8.66 8.41
N ALA A 265 18.55 9.45 8.93
CA ALA A 265 18.05 9.35 10.30
C ALA A 265 17.09 8.18 10.58
N LEU A 266 16.69 7.40 9.56
CA LEU A 266 15.78 6.27 9.75
C LEU A 266 16.52 4.94 9.90
N PRO A 267 15.94 3.95 10.63
CA PRO A 267 16.53 2.63 10.75
C PRO A 267 16.77 1.98 9.38
N ILE A 268 17.91 1.29 9.27
CA ILE A 268 18.26 0.50 8.10
C ILE A 268 17.34 -0.71 8.02
N LYS A 269 16.68 -0.85 6.87
CA LYS A 269 15.84 -1.99 6.53
C LYS A 269 16.48 -2.84 5.44
N SER A 270 16.43 -4.16 5.59
CA SER A 270 16.69 -5.08 4.49
C SER A 270 15.50 -5.10 3.53
N VAL A 271 15.78 -5.10 2.23
CA VAL A 271 14.81 -5.08 1.14
C VAL A 271 14.63 -6.51 0.65
N TRP A 272 13.41 -7.02 0.73
CA TRP A 272 13.07 -8.36 0.29
C TRP A 272 12.06 -8.31 -0.84
N VAL A 273 12.20 -9.19 -1.83
CA VAL A 273 11.26 -9.31 -2.95
C VAL A 273 10.83 -10.75 -3.17
N TYR A 274 9.61 -10.93 -3.67
CA TYR A 274 9.08 -12.22 -4.09
C TYR A 274 8.47 -12.11 -5.49
N PRO A 275 9.06 -12.73 -6.51
CA PRO A 275 8.44 -12.83 -7.83
C PRO A 275 7.14 -13.64 -7.81
N LEU A 276 6.05 -13.08 -8.32
CA LEU A 276 4.74 -13.74 -8.42
C LEU A 276 4.54 -14.46 -9.76
N SER A 277 5.47 -14.29 -10.71
CA SER A 277 5.46 -14.90 -12.03
C SER A 277 6.88 -15.17 -12.49
N HIS A 278 7.13 -16.27 -13.18
CA HIS A 278 8.44 -16.55 -13.80
C HIS A 278 8.83 -15.48 -14.84
N ARG A 279 7.85 -14.84 -15.49
CA ARG A 279 8.06 -13.78 -16.50
C ARG A 279 7.89 -12.38 -15.93
N PHE A 280 8.10 -12.21 -14.62
CA PHE A 280 7.96 -10.90 -13.97
C PHE A 280 8.85 -9.84 -14.62
N ARG A 281 10.11 -10.18 -14.98
CA ARG A 281 11.05 -9.23 -15.61
C ARG A 281 10.49 -8.68 -16.91
N ALA A 282 10.06 -9.54 -17.83
CA ALA A 282 9.45 -9.14 -19.09
C ALA A 282 8.23 -8.22 -18.86
N SER A 283 7.38 -8.55 -17.88
CA SER A 283 6.22 -7.72 -17.52
C SER A 283 6.60 -6.34 -16.98
N LEU A 284 7.77 -6.21 -16.36
CA LEU A 284 8.27 -4.98 -15.74
C LEU A 284 9.20 -4.17 -16.63
N THR A 285 9.88 -4.79 -17.60
CA THR A 285 10.78 -4.10 -18.54
C THR A 285 10.09 -3.77 -19.85
N GLY A 286 8.99 -4.45 -20.20
CA GLY A 286 8.39 -4.38 -21.52
C GLY A 286 9.09 -5.33 -22.47
#